data_AF-A0A954VZY9-F1
#
_entry.id   AF-A0A954VZY9-F1
#
_cell.length_a   1.000
_cell.length_b   1.000
_cell.length_c   1.000
_cell.angle_alpha   90.00
_cell.angle_beta   90.00
_cell.angle_gamma   90.00
#
_symmetry.space_group_name_H-M   'P 1'
#
loop_
_entity.id
_entity.type
_entity.pdbx_description
1 polymer ?
#
loop_
_entity_poly.entity_id
_entity_poly.type
_entity_poly.pdbx_seq_one_letter_code
_entity_poly.pdbx_strand_id
1 'polypeptide(L)'
;MSELFHECGVAAVYHLAHAPVSPICPPQGIEHASRLMPRMLLDIQNRGQLAAGLTSYHPGRNQLLDTHKDIGTVSEVFRLSHKGKREALMNEYAGSAAIGHVRYATCGRDDRSYAQPFERHHLQKHKWFSFAFNGQLANYEQLRDELLKGNDYHLARETDTEIIMHELSRELSREQRPDLLNVLRTVAARFDGAYSMAFIDACGSMVVARDPLGIKPMCYAFDGSLFAAASESVALTNLGFARDQIHSLAPGHAIVIHADSTELQIEQFVPQTSRAHCFFEWIYFANVASTLDERSVYLSRTALGEELARLERESGIVPIDEDTIVVPVPDTSKAAADAMAFKLGVPCREGLIRNRYTGRTFIEGSDSRQQAAKIKYTPLRQVMQGKRV
;
A
#
# COMPACT_ATOMS: atom_id res chain seq x y z
N MET A 1 -17.68 2.59 13.99
CA MET A 1 -17.01 2.55 12.66
C MET A 1 -16.19 3.82 12.36
N SER A 2 -15.87 4.67 13.36
CA SER A 2 -15.33 6.02 13.14
C SER A 2 -13.81 6.13 13.05
N GLU A 3 -13.05 5.05 13.18
CA GLU A 3 -11.59 5.13 13.23
C GLU A 3 -10.97 4.02 12.37
N LEU A 4 -11.10 4.20 11.05
CA LEU A 4 -10.27 3.47 10.09
C LEU A 4 -8.85 4.00 10.25
N PHE A 5 -7.96 3.19 10.78
CA PHE A 5 -6.58 3.56 11.03
C PHE A 5 -5.64 2.78 10.08
N HIS A 6 -4.91 3.54 9.25
CA HIS A 6 -3.81 3.13 8.36
C HIS A 6 -4.18 2.16 7.22
N GLU A 7 -4.58 2.73 6.10
CA GLU A 7 -4.71 2.05 4.80
C GLU A 7 -3.64 2.53 3.83
N CYS A 8 -2.37 2.28 4.17
CA CYS A 8 -1.20 2.75 3.43
C CYS A 8 -0.85 1.83 2.25
N GLY A 9 0.12 2.23 1.42
CA GLY A 9 0.66 1.40 0.34
C GLY A 9 2.14 1.10 0.59
N VAL A 10 2.56 -0.14 0.39
CA VAL A 10 3.95 -0.60 0.46
C VAL A 10 4.36 -1.16 -0.90
N ALA A 11 5.61 -0.91 -1.30
CA ALA A 11 6.21 -1.48 -2.50
C ALA A 11 7.68 -1.86 -2.25
N ALA A 12 8.19 -2.82 -3.03
CA ALA A 12 9.57 -3.26 -2.99
C ALA A 12 10.05 -3.62 -4.41
N VAL A 13 11.33 -3.37 -4.69
CA VAL A 13 12.03 -3.81 -5.90
C VAL A 13 13.41 -4.33 -5.53
N TYR A 14 13.85 -5.38 -6.19
CA TYR A 14 15.17 -5.97 -6.00
C TYR A 14 15.71 -6.49 -7.32
N HIS A 15 16.96 -6.16 -7.64
CA HIS A 15 17.69 -6.77 -8.75
C HIS A 15 18.56 -7.92 -8.22
N LEU A 16 18.20 -9.16 -8.54
CA LEU A 16 18.92 -10.38 -8.19
C LEU A 16 20.27 -10.43 -8.92
N ALA A 17 21.29 -10.99 -8.26
CA ALA A 17 22.60 -11.13 -8.86
C ALA A 17 22.59 -12.21 -9.95
N HIS A 18 23.38 -12.02 -11.02
CA HIS A 18 23.67 -13.03 -12.06
C HIS A 18 22.49 -13.68 -12.81
N ALA A 19 21.25 -13.23 -12.59
CA ALA A 19 20.07 -13.66 -13.37
C ALA A 19 19.96 -12.87 -14.70
N PRO A 20 19.26 -13.40 -15.73
CA PRO A 20 19.03 -12.69 -16.97
C PRO A 20 18.34 -11.34 -16.72
N VAL A 21 18.91 -10.26 -17.26
CA VAL A 21 18.37 -8.91 -17.03
C VAL A 21 16.97 -8.79 -17.61
N SER A 22 16.00 -8.44 -16.77
CA SER A 22 14.63 -8.18 -17.22
C SER A 22 14.58 -6.98 -18.18
N PRO A 23 13.76 -7.02 -19.25
CA PRO A 23 13.47 -5.84 -20.07
C PRO A 23 12.78 -4.71 -19.29
N ILE A 24 12.24 -4.98 -18.09
CA ILE A 24 11.61 -3.99 -17.21
C ILE A 24 12.68 -3.16 -16.46
N CYS A 25 13.91 -3.64 -16.38
CA CYS A 25 14.99 -2.94 -15.68
C CYS A 25 15.24 -1.54 -16.27
N PRO A 26 15.57 -0.55 -15.43
CA PRO A 26 15.90 0.79 -15.91
C PRO A 26 17.07 0.79 -16.90
N PRO A 27 17.04 1.65 -17.93
CA PRO A 27 18.09 1.71 -18.94
C PRO A 27 19.45 2.17 -18.41
N GLN A 28 19.49 2.76 -17.20
CA GLN A 28 20.73 3.16 -16.53
C GLN A 28 21.53 1.97 -15.98
N GLY A 29 20.92 0.78 -15.88
CA GLY A 29 21.56 -0.43 -15.39
C GLY A 29 20.99 -0.95 -14.07
N ILE A 30 21.58 -2.06 -13.61
CA ILE A 30 21.06 -2.88 -12.51
C ILE A 30 21.10 -2.15 -11.16
N GLU A 31 22.07 -1.27 -10.96
CA GLU A 31 22.23 -0.44 -9.75
C GLU A 31 21.22 0.71 -9.68
N HIS A 32 20.29 0.79 -10.64
CA HIS A 32 19.26 1.81 -10.69
C HIS A 32 17.83 1.26 -10.54
N ALA A 33 17.66 0.00 -10.10
CA ALA A 33 16.34 -0.59 -9.86
C ALA A 33 15.41 0.29 -9.01
N SER A 34 15.97 1.05 -8.05
CA SER A 34 15.23 2.03 -7.24
C SER A 34 14.46 3.09 -8.05
N ARG A 35 14.86 3.36 -9.31
CA ARG A 35 14.15 4.28 -10.24
C ARG A 35 12.73 3.84 -10.60
N LEU A 36 12.41 2.56 -10.41
CA LEU A 36 11.07 2.03 -10.62
C LEU A 36 10.10 2.45 -9.51
N MET A 37 10.63 2.75 -8.31
CA MET A 37 9.82 2.96 -7.10
C MET A 37 8.83 4.13 -7.21
N PRO A 38 9.18 5.35 -7.70
CA PRO A 38 8.21 6.43 -7.81
C PRO A 38 7.02 6.08 -8.72
N ARG A 39 7.23 5.29 -9.78
CA ARG A 39 6.14 4.85 -10.66
C ARG A 39 5.22 3.87 -9.94
N MET A 40 5.78 2.87 -9.25
CA MET A 40 5.01 1.90 -8.48
C MET A 40 4.20 2.58 -7.37
N LEU A 41 4.79 3.54 -6.64
CA LEU A 41 4.11 4.30 -5.60
C LEU A 41 2.99 5.18 -6.15
N LEU A 42 3.17 5.75 -7.35
CA LEU A 42 2.14 6.52 -8.03
C LEU A 42 0.92 5.66 -8.37
N ASP A 43 1.14 4.42 -8.84
CA ASP A 43 0.07 3.47 -9.17
C ASP A 43 -0.76 3.04 -7.95
N ILE A 44 -0.21 3.13 -6.73
CA ILE A 44 -0.89 2.86 -5.45
C ILE A 44 -1.19 4.12 -4.63
N GLN A 45 -1.10 5.32 -5.21
CA GLN A 45 -1.35 6.60 -4.52
C GLN A 45 -2.80 6.70 -3.95
N ASN A 46 -3.75 5.90 -4.43
CA ASN A 46 -5.09 5.78 -3.84
C ASN A 46 -5.03 5.41 -2.34
N ARG A 47 -3.99 4.66 -1.94
CA ARG A 47 -3.72 4.22 -0.57
C ARG A 47 -3.06 5.28 0.31
N GLY A 48 -2.86 6.50 -0.14
CA GLY A 48 -2.29 7.51 0.74
C GLY A 48 -1.75 8.68 -0.03
N GLN A 49 -2.08 9.88 0.41
CA GLN A 49 -1.70 11.14 -0.27
C GLN A 49 -1.00 12.11 0.68
N LEU A 50 -0.78 11.71 1.94
CA LEU A 50 -0.20 12.59 2.95
C LEU A 50 1.32 12.65 2.83
N ALA A 51 1.96 11.51 2.61
CA ALA A 51 3.40 11.44 2.48
C ALA A 51 3.79 10.28 1.58
N ALA A 52 4.98 10.38 0.99
CA ALA A 52 5.60 9.32 0.22
C ALA A 52 7.09 9.22 0.58
N GLY A 53 7.68 8.06 0.32
CA GLY A 53 9.10 7.87 0.52
C GLY A 53 9.62 6.57 -0.04
N LEU A 54 10.94 6.48 -0.18
CA LEU A 54 11.68 5.28 -0.49
C LEU A 54 12.95 5.19 0.32
N THR A 55 13.44 3.96 0.49
CA THR A 55 14.80 3.67 0.92
C THR A 55 15.46 2.82 -0.15
N SER A 56 16.64 3.23 -0.58
CA SER A 56 17.45 2.55 -1.61
C SER A 56 18.66 1.88 -0.97
N TYR A 57 19.04 0.69 -1.46
CA TYR A 57 20.28 0.01 -1.09
C TYR A 57 21.28 0.05 -2.25
N HIS A 58 22.52 0.44 -1.94
CA HIS A 58 23.62 0.41 -2.90
C HIS A 58 24.93 0.02 -2.20
N PRO A 59 25.57 -1.11 -2.55
CA PRO A 59 26.78 -1.58 -1.86
C PRO A 59 27.99 -0.66 -2.06
N GLY A 60 28.05 0.06 -3.19
CA GLY A 60 29.10 1.03 -3.50
C GLY A 60 28.97 2.45 -2.91
N ARG A 61 27.93 2.76 -2.11
CA ARG A 61 27.78 4.08 -1.46
C ARG A 61 28.28 4.02 -0.01
N ASN A 62 28.79 5.13 0.51
CA ASN A 62 29.10 5.27 1.94
C ASN A 62 27.83 5.09 2.79
N GLN A 63 26.74 5.74 2.34
CA GLN A 63 25.40 5.59 2.88
C GLN A 63 24.74 4.39 2.17
N LEU A 64 24.92 3.19 2.76
CA LEU A 64 24.50 1.92 2.15
C LEU A 64 22.99 1.86 1.91
N LEU A 65 22.20 2.15 2.94
CA LEU A 65 20.78 2.43 2.84
C LEU A 65 20.59 3.94 2.83
N ASP A 66 19.78 4.49 1.92
CA ASP A 66 19.51 5.93 1.91
C ASP A 66 18.02 6.21 1.67
N THR A 67 17.43 6.99 2.58
CA THR A 67 15.99 7.23 2.67
C THR A 67 15.60 8.63 2.23
N HIS A 68 14.86 8.73 1.14
CA HIS A 68 14.16 9.94 0.74
C HIS A 68 12.69 9.84 1.13
N LYS A 69 12.20 10.77 1.94
CA LYS A 69 10.78 10.84 2.29
C LYS A 69 10.38 12.26 2.64
N ASP A 70 9.15 12.62 2.28
CA ASP A 70 8.60 13.93 2.58
C ASP A 70 7.05 13.90 2.61
N ILE A 71 6.46 14.97 3.13
CA ILE A 71 5.02 15.21 3.05
C ILE A 71 4.66 15.56 1.60
N GLY A 72 3.51 15.07 1.16
CA GLY A 72 2.93 15.31 -0.15
C GLY A 72 2.69 14.04 -0.94
N THR A 73 2.14 14.23 -2.14
CA THR A 73 1.95 13.18 -3.12
C THR A 73 3.30 12.69 -3.67
N VAL A 74 3.32 11.50 -4.27
CA VAL A 74 4.49 10.92 -4.94
C VAL A 74 5.05 11.89 -5.98
N SER A 75 4.18 12.56 -6.75
CA SER A 75 4.60 13.57 -7.74
C SER A 75 5.36 14.75 -7.12
N GLU A 76 4.95 15.20 -5.94
CA GLU A 76 5.58 16.31 -5.23
C GLU A 76 6.90 15.87 -4.57
N VAL A 77 6.87 14.75 -3.85
CA VAL A 77 8.03 14.21 -3.10
C VAL A 77 9.17 13.83 -4.04
N PHE A 78 8.88 13.18 -5.16
CA PHE A 78 9.87 12.74 -6.14
C PHE A 78 10.06 13.71 -7.32
N ARG A 79 9.46 14.91 -7.22
CA ARG A 79 9.60 16.01 -8.20
C ARG A 79 9.31 15.58 -9.64
N LEU A 80 8.30 14.72 -9.85
CA LEU A 80 8.03 14.09 -11.15
C LEU A 80 7.76 15.10 -12.27
N SER A 81 7.22 16.28 -11.94
CA SER A 81 6.97 17.37 -12.90
C SER A 81 8.23 18.17 -13.29
N HIS A 82 9.38 17.93 -12.63
CA HIS A 82 10.64 18.65 -12.89
C HIS A 82 11.76 17.67 -13.28
N LYS A 83 11.92 17.44 -14.59
CA LYS A 83 12.86 16.45 -15.14
C LYS A 83 14.27 16.50 -14.50
N GLY A 84 14.88 17.69 -14.40
CA GLY A 84 16.22 17.85 -13.85
C GLY A 84 16.31 17.53 -12.35
N LYS A 85 15.34 18.01 -11.55
CA LYS A 85 15.29 17.72 -10.10
C LYS A 85 15.02 16.24 -9.83
N ARG A 86 14.10 15.64 -10.60
CA ARG A 86 13.82 14.21 -10.56
C ARG A 86 15.06 13.39 -10.91
N GLU A 87 15.80 13.79 -11.94
CA GLU A 87 17.00 13.07 -12.36
C GLU A 87 18.11 13.13 -11.31
N ALA A 88 18.35 14.32 -10.74
CA ALA A 88 19.31 14.49 -9.65
C ALA A 88 18.95 13.62 -8.44
N LEU A 89 17.69 13.66 -8.01
CA LEU A 89 17.18 12.83 -6.91
C LEU A 89 17.33 11.34 -7.22
N MET A 90 16.97 10.90 -8.42
CA MET A 90 17.08 9.48 -8.76
C MET A 90 18.52 8.99 -8.99
N ASN A 91 19.49 9.90 -9.15
CA ASN A 91 20.91 9.58 -9.13
C ASN A 91 21.43 9.45 -7.69
N GLU A 92 21.03 10.38 -6.81
CA GLU A 92 21.39 10.34 -5.39
C GLU A 92 20.88 9.06 -4.72
N TYR A 93 19.63 8.68 -4.98
CA TYR A 93 18.97 7.50 -4.44
C TYR A 93 19.02 6.27 -5.38
N ALA A 94 20.03 6.20 -6.25
CA ALA A 94 20.28 5.01 -7.05
C ALA A 94 20.59 3.80 -6.15
N GLY A 95 19.99 2.65 -6.46
CA GLY A 95 20.24 1.40 -5.76
C GLY A 95 19.72 0.18 -6.51
N SER A 96 20.37 -0.96 -6.30
CA SER A 96 19.96 -2.26 -6.87
C SER A 96 18.72 -2.83 -6.19
N ALA A 97 18.36 -2.32 -5.01
CA ALA A 97 17.13 -2.65 -4.32
C ALA A 97 16.53 -1.41 -3.67
N ALA A 98 15.21 -1.39 -3.51
CA ALA A 98 14.51 -0.34 -2.78
C ALA A 98 13.20 -0.83 -2.18
N ILE A 99 12.79 -0.20 -1.08
CA ILE A 99 11.45 -0.28 -0.52
C ILE A 99 10.81 1.10 -0.56
N GLY A 100 9.49 1.17 -0.65
CA GLY A 100 8.75 2.41 -0.75
C GLY A 100 7.40 2.37 -0.06
N HIS A 101 6.88 3.56 0.23
CA HIS A 101 5.64 3.71 0.97
C HIS A 101 4.86 4.95 0.56
N VAL A 102 3.52 4.85 0.58
CA VAL A 102 2.59 5.99 0.56
C VAL A 102 1.69 5.95 1.79
N ARG A 103 1.61 7.07 2.52
CA ARG A 103 0.90 7.15 3.81
C ARG A 103 -0.51 7.72 3.66
N TYR A 104 -1.47 7.02 4.24
CA TYR A 104 -2.83 7.52 4.48
C TYR A 104 -2.88 8.24 5.84
N ALA A 105 -3.44 9.45 5.88
CA ALA A 105 -3.59 10.24 7.10
C ALA A 105 -4.85 9.82 7.86
N THR A 106 -4.70 8.96 8.86
CA THR A 106 -5.78 8.60 9.80
C THR A 106 -5.32 8.60 11.26
N CYS A 107 -4.04 8.31 11.54
CA CYS A 107 -3.40 8.54 12.85
C CYS A 107 -2.03 9.18 12.69
N GLY A 108 -1.58 9.82 13.77
CA GLY A 108 -0.30 10.52 13.86
C GLY A 108 -0.33 11.90 13.22
N ARG A 109 0.74 12.66 13.41
CA ARG A 109 0.82 14.04 12.90
C ARG A 109 1.08 14.06 11.39
N ASP A 110 0.69 15.16 10.76
CA ASP A 110 1.05 15.52 9.39
C ASP A 110 2.48 16.08 9.37
N ASP A 111 3.43 15.23 9.76
CA ASP A 111 4.84 15.56 9.89
C ASP A 111 5.71 14.54 9.15
N ARG A 112 6.83 15.02 8.57
CA ARG A 112 7.79 14.19 7.83
C ARG A 112 8.33 13.04 8.67
N SER A 113 8.43 13.18 10.00
CA SER A 113 8.91 12.14 10.90
C SER A 113 7.98 10.92 11.00
N TYR A 114 6.73 11.03 10.54
CA TYR A 114 5.77 9.93 10.46
C TYR A 114 5.70 9.33 9.05
N ALA A 115 6.36 9.94 8.05
CA ALA A 115 6.50 9.33 6.73
C ALA A 115 7.37 8.08 6.82
N GLN A 116 7.05 7.07 6.02
CA GLN A 116 7.82 5.84 5.89
C GLN A 116 8.51 5.80 4.50
N PRO A 117 9.55 4.97 4.29
CA PRO A 117 10.15 4.00 5.23
C PRO A 117 10.80 4.62 6.48
N PHE A 118 10.93 3.82 7.54
CA PHE A 118 11.74 4.17 8.72
C PHE A 118 13.10 3.52 8.57
N GLU A 119 14.17 4.30 8.72
CA GLU A 119 15.55 3.84 8.68
C GLU A 119 16.17 3.94 10.07
N ARG A 120 16.81 2.85 10.50
CA ARG A 120 17.61 2.78 11.72
C ARG A 120 19.06 2.55 11.33
N HIS A 121 19.89 3.57 11.52
CA HIS A 121 21.32 3.49 11.30
C HIS A 121 22.03 2.68 12.38
N HIS A 122 23.07 1.93 11.99
CA HIS A 122 23.96 1.23 12.90
C HIS A 122 25.32 0.92 12.24
N LEU A 123 26.39 0.81 13.04
CA LEU A 123 27.73 0.49 12.53
C LEU A 123 27.85 -0.94 11.99
N GLN A 124 27.22 -1.89 12.67
CA GLN A 124 27.08 -3.27 12.17
C GLN A 124 25.98 -3.31 11.09
N LYS A 125 26.36 -3.66 9.85
CA LYS A 125 25.48 -3.62 8.67
C LYS A 125 24.15 -4.38 8.83
N HIS A 126 24.16 -5.55 9.47
CA HIS A 126 22.93 -6.33 9.68
C HIS A 126 21.95 -5.73 10.71
N LYS A 127 22.43 -4.77 11.53
CA LYS A 127 21.60 -4.02 12.50
C LYS A 127 21.14 -2.67 11.94
N TRP A 128 21.70 -2.26 10.81
CA TRP A 128 21.28 -1.10 10.05
C TRP A 128 20.24 -1.55 9.04
N PHE A 129 19.00 -1.08 9.20
CA PHE A 129 17.90 -1.51 8.37
C PHE A 129 16.91 -0.40 8.09
N SER A 130 16.05 -0.63 7.10
CA SER A 130 14.85 0.15 6.89
C SER A 130 13.65 -0.75 6.65
N PHE A 131 12.46 -0.28 7.05
CA PHE A 131 11.22 -0.97 6.78
C PHE A 131 10.06 -0.01 6.48
N ALA A 132 9.08 -0.53 5.76
CA ALA A 132 7.80 0.09 5.47
C ALA A 132 6.67 -0.89 5.81
N PHE A 133 5.56 -0.37 6.31
CA PHE A 133 4.48 -1.13 6.90
C PHE A 133 3.13 -0.51 6.54
N ASN A 134 2.21 -1.35 6.07
CA ASN A 134 0.80 -1.03 5.93
C ASN A 134 -0.01 -1.95 6.85
N GLY A 135 -0.64 -1.37 7.87
CA GLY A 135 -1.54 -2.07 8.77
C GLY A 135 -1.67 -1.42 10.13
N GLN A 136 -2.06 -2.23 11.12
CA GLN A 136 -2.22 -1.84 12.51
C GLN A 136 -2.02 -3.06 13.42
N LEU A 137 -1.34 -2.86 14.54
CA LEU A 137 -1.25 -3.76 15.66
C LEU A 137 -2.45 -3.53 16.58
N ALA A 138 -3.35 -4.51 16.66
CA ALA A 138 -4.51 -4.49 17.54
C ALA A 138 -4.08 -4.51 19.02
N ASN A 139 -2.96 -5.16 19.34
CA ASN A 139 -2.38 -5.17 20.68
C ASN A 139 -1.34 -4.06 20.92
N TYR A 140 -1.39 -2.96 20.16
CA TYR A 140 -0.47 -1.83 20.32
C TYR A 140 -0.38 -1.33 21.77
N GLU A 141 -1.53 -1.08 22.43
CA GLU A 141 -1.54 -0.57 23.80
C GLU A 141 -0.84 -1.52 24.77
N GLN A 142 -1.05 -2.82 24.62
CA GLN A 142 -0.37 -3.83 25.43
C GLN A 142 1.15 -3.80 25.20
N LEU A 143 1.59 -3.80 23.94
CA LEU A 143 3.02 -3.78 23.61
C LEU A 143 3.70 -2.48 24.07
N ARG A 144 3.00 -1.35 23.93
CA ARG A 144 3.40 -0.05 24.44
C ARG A 144 3.61 -0.09 25.95
N ASP A 145 2.61 -0.56 26.70
CA ASP A 145 2.65 -0.59 28.14
C ASP A 145 3.70 -1.59 28.65
N GLU A 146 3.89 -2.73 27.98
CA GLU A 146 4.98 -3.66 28.26
C GLU A 146 6.36 -3.01 28.09
N LEU A 147 6.57 -2.25 27.01
CA LEU A 147 7.82 -1.55 26.74
C LEU A 147 8.09 -0.44 27.78
N LEU A 148 7.07 0.34 28.13
CA LEU A 148 7.17 1.47 29.05
C LEU A 148 7.19 1.06 30.54
N LYS A 149 7.04 -0.24 30.88
CA LYS A 149 7.29 -0.74 32.25
C LYS A 149 8.74 -0.52 32.69
N GLY A 150 9.69 -0.49 31.75
CA GLY A 150 11.07 -0.15 32.04
C GLY A 150 11.27 1.37 32.06
N ASN A 151 12.00 1.88 33.05
CA ASN A 151 12.24 3.33 33.19
C ASN A 151 13.14 3.93 32.09
N ASP A 152 13.79 3.09 31.28
CA ASP A 152 14.76 3.53 30.25
C ASP A 152 14.14 3.65 28.85
N TYR A 153 12.84 3.39 28.69
CA TYR A 153 12.15 3.44 27.39
C TYR A 153 11.22 4.65 27.28
N HIS A 154 11.23 5.27 26.09
CA HIS A 154 10.34 6.38 25.74
C HIS A 154 9.90 6.26 24.28
N LEU A 155 8.63 6.59 24.01
CA LEU A 155 8.06 6.63 22.66
C LEU A 155 7.84 8.08 22.26
N ALA A 156 8.40 8.48 21.12
CA ALA A 156 8.34 9.86 20.65
C ALA A 156 7.07 10.14 19.84
N ARG A 157 6.51 9.11 19.18
CA ARG A 157 5.37 9.25 18.25
C ARG A 157 4.13 8.51 18.71
N GLU A 158 4.27 7.59 19.67
CA GLU A 158 3.17 6.74 20.14
C GLU A 158 2.46 6.02 18.98
N THR A 159 3.25 5.36 18.12
CA THR A 159 2.75 4.63 16.96
C THR A 159 3.23 3.19 16.94
N ASP A 160 2.45 2.32 16.31
CA ASP A 160 2.84 0.95 16.00
C ASP A 160 4.18 0.86 15.29
N THR A 161 4.50 1.81 14.42
CA THR A 161 5.77 1.82 13.69
C THR A 161 6.96 1.91 14.64
N GLU A 162 6.85 2.65 15.76
CA GLU A 162 7.92 2.67 16.78
C GLU A 162 8.04 1.34 17.52
N ILE A 163 6.91 0.69 17.83
CA ILE A 163 6.90 -0.65 18.44
C ILE A 163 7.52 -1.68 17.50
N ILE A 164 7.15 -1.68 16.22
CA ILE A 164 7.72 -2.57 15.21
C ILE A 164 9.22 -2.33 15.07
N MET A 165 9.65 -1.07 15.00
CA MET A 165 11.06 -0.72 14.93
C MET A 165 11.83 -1.22 16.16
N HIS A 166 11.25 -1.08 17.36
CA HIS A 166 11.83 -1.60 18.59
C HIS A 166 11.98 -3.11 18.57
N GLU A 167 10.92 -3.84 18.23
CA GLU A 167 10.89 -5.30 18.21
C GLU A 167 11.88 -5.88 17.17
N LEU A 168 11.92 -5.31 15.96
CA LEU A 168 12.95 -5.64 14.96
C LEU A 168 14.36 -5.34 15.46
N SER A 169 14.56 -4.19 16.09
CA SER A 169 15.87 -3.80 16.65
C SER A 169 16.32 -4.76 17.75
N ARG A 170 15.41 -5.22 18.60
CA ARG A 170 15.69 -6.17 19.66
C ARG A 170 16.15 -7.51 19.09
N GLU A 171 15.42 -8.05 18.11
CA GLU A 171 15.79 -9.34 17.51
C GLU A 171 17.08 -9.27 16.68
N LEU A 172 17.34 -8.14 16.02
CA LEU A 172 18.59 -7.89 15.29
C LEU A 172 19.76 -7.52 16.21
N SER A 173 19.54 -7.24 17.50
CA SER A 173 20.60 -6.80 18.42
C SER A 173 21.59 -7.90 18.81
N ARG A 174 21.28 -9.16 18.52
CA ARG A 174 22.09 -10.34 18.82
C ARG A 174 23.51 -10.21 18.26
N GLU A 175 24.47 -10.89 18.88
CA GLU A 175 25.88 -10.83 18.45
C GLU A 175 26.09 -11.45 17.06
N GLN A 176 25.45 -12.60 16.82
CA GLN A 176 25.45 -13.26 15.53
C GLN A 176 24.29 -12.78 14.68
N ARG A 177 24.53 -12.59 13.37
CA ARG A 177 23.50 -12.20 12.40
C ARG A 177 22.38 -13.25 12.43
N PRO A 178 21.16 -12.89 12.85
CA PRO A 178 20.06 -13.85 12.87
C PRO A 178 19.54 -14.11 11.45
N ASP A 179 18.96 -15.28 11.26
CA ASP A 179 18.14 -15.56 10.09
C ASP A 179 16.90 -14.64 10.09
N LEU A 180 16.66 -13.96 8.96
CA LEU A 180 15.58 -12.98 8.83
C LEU A 180 14.21 -13.63 8.95
N LEU A 181 14.04 -14.87 8.49
CA LEU A 181 12.77 -15.57 8.64
C LEU A 181 12.49 -15.87 10.12
N ASN A 182 13.52 -16.26 10.89
CA ASN A 182 13.39 -16.43 12.33
C ASN A 182 13.12 -15.12 13.08
N VAL A 183 13.70 -14.00 12.64
CA VAL A 183 13.35 -12.65 13.15
C VAL A 183 11.87 -12.38 12.95
N LEU A 184 11.35 -12.57 11.73
CA LEU A 184 9.93 -12.39 11.43
C LEU A 184 9.04 -13.28 12.29
N ARG A 185 9.37 -14.56 12.44
CA ARG A 185 8.61 -15.51 13.26
C ARG A 185 8.54 -15.05 14.72
N THR A 186 9.66 -14.59 15.27
CA THR A 186 9.73 -14.13 16.67
C THR A 186 8.93 -12.85 16.88
N VAL A 187 9.08 -11.88 15.98
CA VAL A 187 8.36 -10.60 16.04
C VAL A 187 6.85 -10.82 15.83
N ALA A 188 6.47 -11.63 14.83
CA ALA A 188 5.08 -11.95 14.53
C ALA A 188 4.37 -12.68 15.68
N ALA A 189 5.08 -13.48 16.48
CA ALA A 189 4.51 -14.11 17.66
C ALA A 189 4.07 -13.12 18.74
N ARG A 190 4.60 -11.89 18.73
CA ARG A 190 4.18 -10.80 19.64
C ARG A 190 3.11 -9.90 19.03
N PHE A 191 2.91 -9.96 17.71
CA PHE A 191 1.99 -9.07 17.01
C PHE A 191 0.61 -9.69 16.89
N ASP A 192 -0.39 -8.97 17.39
CA ASP A 192 -1.78 -9.19 17.03
C ASP A 192 -2.22 -8.02 16.14
N GLY A 193 -2.82 -8.31 14.99
CA GLY A 193 -3.25 -7.30 14.05
C GLY A 193 -3.04 -7.68 12.58
N ALA A 194 -3.09 -6.66 11.73
CA ALA A 194 -3.06 -6.78 10.29
C ALA A 194 -1.84 -6.05 9.74
N TYR A 195 -1.11 -6.66 8.81
CA TYR A 195 0.08 -6.03 8.26
C TYR A 195 0.55 -6.62 6.93
N SER A 196 1.05 -5.72 6.10
CA SER A 196 1.99 -6.06 5.03
C SER A 196 3.23 -5.20 5.20
N MET A 197 4.40 -5.80 5.05
CA MET A 197 5.67 -5.16 5.40
C MET A 197 6.73 -5.44 4.35
N ALA A 198 7.56 -4.44 4.08
CA ALA A 198 8.81 -4.58 3.33
C ALA A 198 9.97 -4.11 4.21
N PHE A 199 11.07 -4.86 4.22
CA PHE A 199 12.25 -4.63 5.04
C PHE A 199 13.50 -4.81 4.18
N ILE A 200 14.54 -4.02 4.44
CA ILE A 200 15.86 -4.20 3.85
C ILE A 200 16.95 -3.84 4.86
N ASP A 201 18.00 -4.66 4.96
CA ASP A 201 19.19 -4.38 5.78
C ASP A 201 20.35 -3.80 4.95
N ALA A 202 21.34 -3.20 5.61
CA ALA A 202 22.53 -2.66 4.95
C ALA A 202 23.52 -3.74 4.51
N CYS A 203 23.19 -5.02 4.72
CA CYS A 203 23.87 -6.13 4.04
C CYS A 203 23.28 -6.37 2.65
N GLY A 204 22.13 -5.78 2.30
CA GLY A 204 21.46 -5.99 1.01
C GLY A 204 20.47 -7.15 1.02
N SER A 205 20.07 -7.65 2.20
CA SER A 205 19.02 -8.65 2.32
C SER A 205 17.65 -8.00 2.48
N MET A 206 16.66 -8.49 1.76
CA MET A 206 15.30 -7.96 1.71
C MET A 206 14.29 -9.00 2.17
N VAL A 207 13.23 -8.51 2.83
CA VAL A 207 12.07 -9.30 3.22
C VAL A 207 10.80 -8.57 2.80
N VAL A 208 9.83 -9.30 2.25
CA VAL A 208 8.45 -8.84 2.08
C VAL A 208 7.52 -9.83 2.75
N ALA A 209 6.69 -9.39 3.70
CA ALA A 209 5.86 -10.27 4.53
C ALA A 209 4.38 -9.86 4.52
N ARG A 210 3.50 -10.85 4.67
CA ARG A 210 2.05 -10.66 4.82
C ARG A 210 1.56 -11.29 6.12
N ASP A 211 0.63 -10.63 6.80
CA ASP A 211 0.07 -11.09 8.07
C ASP A 211 -0.55 -12.49 7.99
N PRO A 212 -0.60 -13.24 9.11
CA PRO A 212 -1.07 -14.63 9.13
C PRO A 212 -2.54 -14.81 8.73
N LEU A 213 -3.36 -13.76 8.82
CA LEU A 213 -4.77 -13.78 8.46
C LEU A 213 -5.02 -13.36 7.00
N GLY A 214 -4.02 -12.77 6.34
CA GLY A 214 -4.12 -12.24 5.00
C GLY A 214 -5.01 -11.00 4.91
N ILE A 215 -5.12 -10.22 5.98
CA ILE A 215 -6.00 -9.05 6.05
C ILE A 215 -5.52 -7.98 5.07
N LYS A 216 -4.23 -7.61 5.12
CA LYS A 216 -3.67 -6.60 4.21
C LYS A 216 -3.16 -7.26 2.93
N PRO A 217 -3.40 -6.63 1.76
CA PRO A 217 -2.98 -7.21 0.50
C PRO A 217 -1.47 -7.03 0.28
N MET A 218 -0.86 -8.05 -0.33
CA MET A 218 0.50 -8.01 -0.83
C MET A 218 0.59 -8.97 -2.01
N CYS A 219 1.12 -8.49 -3.12
CA CYS A 219 1.38 -9.27 -4.32
C CYS A 219 2.83 -9.06 -4.78
N TYR A 220 3.33 -9.99 -5.57
CA TYR A 220 4.68 -9.96 -6.08
C TYR A 220 4.75 -10.52 -7.50
N ALA A 221 5.84 -10.18 -8.19
CA ALA A 221 6.19 -10.72 -9.47
C ALA A 221 7.72 -10.82 -9.58
N PHE A 222 8.17 -11.73 -10.43
CA PHE A 222 9.57 -11.85 -10.79
C PHE A 222 9.69 -12.09 -12.30
N ASP A 223 10.68 -11.47 -12.91
CA ASP A 223 11.01 -11.65 -14.32
C ASP A 223 12.53 -11.57 -14.47
N GLY A 224 13.17 -12.67 -14.86
CA GLY A 224 14.63 -12.76 -14.87
C GLY A 224 15.24 -12.33 -13.54
N SER A 225 16.06 -11.28 -13.56
CA SER A 225 16.71 -10.70 -12.39
C SER A 225 15.86 -9.71 -11.60
N LEU A 226 14.71 -9.27 -12.10
CA LEU A 226 13.90 -8.25 -11.43
C LEU A 226 12.81 -8.89 -10.59
N PHE A 227 12.89 -8.67 -9.28
CA PHE A 227 11.81 -8.90 -8.34
C PHE A 227 11.09 -7.59 -8.01
N ALA A 228 9.77 -7.64 -7.90
CA ALA A 228 8.97 -6.54 -7.38
C ALA A 228 7.80 -7.05 -6.54
N ALA A 229 7.44 -6.30 -5.50
CA ALA A 229 6.25 -6.52 -4.71
C ALA A 229 5.51 -5.21 -4.45
N ALA A 230 4.20 -5.29 -4.27
CA ALA A 230 3.36 -4.13 -3.97
C ALA A 230 2.08 -4.55 -3.24
N SER A 231 1.48 -3.61 -2.51
CA SER A 231 0.16 -3.80 -1.92
C SER A 231 -0.93 -4.09 -2.96
N GLU A 232 -0.74 -3.72 -4.24
CA GLU A 232 -1.72 -3.95 -5.30
C GLU A 232 -1.08 -4.37 -6.64
N SER A 233 -1.75 -5.26 -7.36
CA SER A 233 -1.27 -5.80 -8.64
C SER A 233 -1.15 -4.76 -9.74
N VAL A 234 -1.89 -3.64 -9.66
CA VAL A 234 -1.84 -2.56 -10.66
C VAL A 234 -0.43 -1.97 -10.78
N ALA A 235 0.31 -1.85 -9.67
CA ALA A 235 1.69 -1.37 -9.70
C ALA A 235 2.61 -2.29 -10.50
N LEU A 236 2.43 -3.61 -10.36
CA LEU A 236 3.25 -4.60 -11.07
C LEU A 236 2.84 -4.69 -12.55
N THR A 237 1.54 -4.68 -12.82
CA THR A 237 0.99 -4.71 -14.18
C THR A 237 1.44 -3.49 -14.98
N ASN A 238 1.33 -2.30 -14.39
CA ASN A 238 1.75 -1.07 -15.05
C ASN A 238 3.27 -1.03 -15.20
N LEU A 239 4.04 -1.60 -14.28
CA LEU A 239 5.50 -1.64 -14.40
C LEU A 239 5.95 -2.40 -15.64
N GLY A 240 5.25 -3.48 -16.00
CA GLY A 240 5.48 -4.27 -17.21
C GLY A 240 5.45 -5.78 -17.03
N PHE A 241 5.16 -6.28 -15.81
CA PHE A 241 5.04 -7.72 -15.58
C PHE A 241 3.80 -8.28 -16.27
N ALA A 242 3.94 -9.48 -16.86
CA ALA A 242 2.81 -10.19 -17.42
C ALA A 242 1.87 -10.63 -16.28
N ARG A 243 0.56 -10.72 -16.56
CA ARG A 243 -0.46 -10.99 -15.53
C ARG A 243 -0.27 -12.35 -14.86
N ASP A 244 0.19 -13.34 -15.60
CA ASP A 244 0.48 -14.69 -15.14
C ASP A 244 1.75 -14.79 -14.28
N GLN A 245 2.60 -13.76 -14.30
CA GLN A 245 3.76 -13.63 -13.40
C GLN A 245 3.42 -12.95 -12.07
N ILE A 246 2.21 -12.41 -11.92
CA ILE A 246 1.79 -11.69 -10.71
C ILE A 246 1.04 -12.64 -9.79
N HIS A 247 1.57 -12.81 -8.58
CA HIS A 247 1.05 -13.73 -7.59
C HIS A 247 0.68 -12.99 -6.30
N SER A 248 -0.38 -13.44 -5.63
CA SER A 248 -0.68 -12.97 -4.27
C SER A 248 0.24 -13.66 -3.28
N LEU A 249 0.83 -12.91 -2.35
CA LEU A 249 1.61 -13.51 -1.26
C LEU A 249 0.65 -14.18 -0.28
N ALA A 250 0.85 -15.47 0.01
CA ALA A 250 -0.05 -16.21 0.88
C ALA A 250 -0.02 -15.67 2.33
N PRO A 251 -1.13 -15.79 3.09
CA PRO A 251 -1.16 -15.40 4.51
C PRO A 251 -0.04 -16.09 5.31
N GLY A 252 0.64 -15.35 6.18
CA GLY A 252 1.73 -15.88 7.01
C GLY A 252 2.99 -16.29 6.24
N HIS A 253 3.12 -15.88 4.97
CA HIS A 253 4.30 -16.11 4.16
C HIS A 253 5.13 -14.83 3.99
N ALA A 254 6.43 -15.04 3.82
CA ALA A 254 7.39 -14.02 3.51
C ALA A 254 8.22 -14.42 2.29
N ILE A 255 8.62 -13.41 1.53
CA ILE A 255 9.62 -13.51 0.48
C ILE A 255 10.93 -13.03 1.08
N VAL A 256 11.96 -13.87 1.01
CA VAL A 256 13.29 -13.59 1.54
C VAL A 256 14.27 -13.57 0.38
N ILE A 257 15.02 -12.49 0.27
CA ILE A 257 16.11 -12.34 -0.69
C ILE A 257 17.37 -12.04 0.11
N HIS A 258 18.33 -12.97 0.08
CA HIS A 258 19.63 -12.76 0.70
C HIS A 258 20.49 -11.85 -0.18
N ALA A 259 21.49 -11.21 0.45
CA ALA A 259 22.46 -10.40 -0.27
C ALA A 259 23.15 -11.23 -1.36
N ASP A 260 23.32 -10.63 -2.54
CA ASP A 260 23.97 -11.25 -3.71
C ASP A 260 23.29 -12.55 -4.19
N SER A 261 22.04 -12.81 -3.78
CA SER A 261 21.32 -14.02 -4.17
C SER A 261 20.89 -13.97 -5.64
N THR A 262 20.98 -15.13 -6.31
CA THR A 262 20.40 -15.38 -7.63
C THR A 262 18.92 -15.77 -7.54
N GLU A 263 18.46 -16.16 -6.35
CA GLU A 263 17.13 -16.71 -6.11
C GLU A 263 16.42 -15.98 -4.97
N LEU A 264 15.10 -16.06 -4.97
CA LEU A 264 14.25 -15.65 -3.86
C LEU A 264 13.61 -16.88 -3.22
N GLN A 265 13.40 -16.83 -1.91
CA GLN A 265 12.73 -17.89 -1.16
C GLN A 265 11.36 -17.40 -0.71
N ILE A 266 10.33 -18.23 -0.85
CA ILE A 266 8.99 -17.95 -0.36
C ILE A 266 8.70 -18.94 0.75
N GLU A 267 8.66 -18.46 1.99
CA GLU A 267 8.59 -19.32 3.17
C GLU A 267 7.49 -18.90 4.12
N GLN A 268 6.85 -19.89 4.74
CA GLN A 268 5.87 -19.66 5.79
C GLN A 268 6.61 -19.35 7.10
N PHE A 269 6.39 -18.15 7.65
CA PHE A 269 6.97 -17.76 8.95
C PHE A 269 6.00 -18.01 10.10
N VAL A 270 4.68 -17.96 9.84
CA VAL A 270 3.62 -18.27 10.80
C VAL A 270 2.57 -19.16 10.13
N PRO A 271 2.15 -20.28 10.77
CA PRO A 271 1.07 -21.11 10.24
C PRO A 271 -0.22 -20.32 10.06
N GLN A 272 -0.86 -20.50 8.91
CA GLN A 272 -2.17 -19.92 8.67
C GLN A 272 -3.23 -20.67 9.50
N THR A 273 -3.86 -20.00 10.47
CA THR A 273 -4.93 -20.58 11.29
C THR A 273 -6.31 -20.34 10.69
N SER A 274 -6.52 -19.19 10.03
CA SER A 274 -7.75 -18.82 9.33
C SER A 274 -7.46 -17.75 8.27
N ARG A 275 -8.49 -17.26 7.59
CA ARG A 275 -8.36 -16.19 6.58
C ARG A 275 -9.42 -15.13 6.83
N ALA A 276 -8.99 -13.88 6.91
CA ALA A 276 -9.87 -12.75 7.20
C ALA A 276 -9.57 -11.59 6.24
N HIS A 277 -10.01 -11.68 4.99
CA HIS A 277 -9.79 -10.58 4.04
C HIS A 277 -10.46 -9.29 4.50
N CYS A 278 -9.77 -8.15 4.33
CA CYS A 278 -10.39 -6.84 4.52
C CYS A 278 -11.45 -6.62 3.43
N PHE A 279 -12.74 -6.72 3.76
CA PHE A 279 -13.82 -6.50 2.80
C PHE A 279 -13.83 -5.05 2.24
N PHE A 280 -13.31 -4.10 3.01
CA PHE A 280 -13.20 -2.70 2.63
C PHE A 280 -12.27 -2.48 1.41
N GLU A 281 -11.28 -3.35 1.20
CA GLU A 281 -10.43 -3.33 0.00
C GLU A 281 -11.26 -3.52 -1.27
N TRP A 282 -12.16 -4.50 -1.24
CA TRP A 282 -13.05 -4.86 -2.35
C TRP A 282 -14.08 -3.77 -2.64
N ILE A 283 -14.68 -3.21 -1.58
CA ILE A 283 -15.74 -2.22 -1.72
C ILE A 283 -15.19 -0.86 -2.16
N TYR A 284 -14.03 -0.44 -1.63
CA TYR A 284 -13.62 0.97 -1.74
C TYR A 284 -12.13 1.23 -1.91
N PHE A 285 -11.26 0.66 -1.06
CA PHE A 285 -9.87 1.14 -0.95
C PHE A 285 -8.99 0.79 -2.15
N ALA A 286 -9.08 -0.45 -2.63
CA ALA A 286 -8.23 -0.92 -3.70
C ALA A 286 -8.53 -0.21 -5.01
N ASN A 287 -7.49 -0.03 -5.82
CA ASN A 287 -7.62 0.40 -7.19
C ASN A 287 -8.50 -0.61 -7.94
N VAL A 288 -9.45 -0.10 -8.71
CA VAL A 288 -10.44 -0.91 -9.41
C VAL A 288 -9.79 -1.84 -10.47
N ALA A 289 -8.61 -1.47 -10.98
CA ALA A 289 -7.85 -2.26 -11.93
C ALA A 289 -7.02 -3.39 -11.28
N SER A 290 -7.02 -3.48 -9.95
CA SER A 290 -6.25 -4.49 -9.23
C SER A 290 -6.97 -5.84 -9.13
N THR A 291 -6.17 -6.88 -8.90
CA THR A 291 -6.57 -8.22 -8.50
C THR A 291 -5.97 -8.50 -7.13
N LEU A 292 -6.79 -8.92 -6.16
CA LEU A 292 -6.34 -9.28 -4.82
C LEU A 292 -6.74 -10.73 -4.56
N ASP A 293 -5.83 -11.59 -4.11
CA ASP A 293 -6.15 -13.00 -3.83
C ASP A 293 -6.96 -13.67 -4.97
N GLU A 294 -6.47 -13.47 -6.20
CA GLU A 294 -7.01 -14.02 -7.46
C GLU A 294 -8.40 -13.51 -7.88
N ARG A 295 -8.95 -12.51 -7.18
CA ARG A 295 -10.23 -11.90 -7.54
C ARG A 295 -10.06 -10.48 -8.09
N SER A 296 -10.79 -10.15 -9.15
CA SER A 296 -10.77 -8.80 -9.73
C SER A 296 -11.57 -7.84 -8.85
N VAL A 297 -11.00 -6.67 -8.51
CA VAL A 297 -11.71 -5.65 -7.74
C VAL A 297 -12.90 -5.10 -8.53
N TYR A 298 -12.72 -4.85 -9.83
CA TYR A 298 -13.80 -4.42 -10.73
C TYR A 298 -14.97 -5.41 -10.72
N LEU A 299 -14.71 -6.70 -10.98
CA LEU A 299 -15.77 -7.71 -11.06
C LEU A 299 -16.46 -7.94 -9.72
N SER A 300 -15.72 -7.87 -8.61
CA SER A 300 -16.32 -7.91 -7.27
C SER A 300 -17.30 -6.75 -7.06
N ARG A 301 -16.95 -5.52 -7.48
CA ARG A 301 -17.85 -4.36 -7.40
C ARG A 301 -19.04 -4.47 -8.35
N THR A 302 -18.86 -5.04 -9.53
CA THR A 302 -19.96 -5.38 -10.45
C THR A 302 -20.95 -6.33 -9.78
N ALA A 303 -20.47 -7.43 -9.18
CA ALA A 303 -21.33 -8.39 -8.48
C ALA A 303 -22.11 -7.75 -7.31
N LEU A 304 -21.49 -6.83 -6.57
CA LEU A 304 -22.20 -6.05 -5.54
C LEU A 304 -23.35 -5.23 -6.14
N GLY A 305 -23.15 -4.64 -7.32
CA GLY A 305 -24.21 -3.92 -8.03
C GLY A 305 -25.38 -4.82 -8.46
N GLU A 306 -25.08 -6.05 -8.87
CA GLU A 306 -26.12 -7.03 -9.20
C GLU A 306 -26.95 -7.41 -7.97
N GLU A 307 -26.31 -7.62 -6.82
CA GLU A 307 -27.01 -7.88 -5.56
C GLU A 307 -27.83 -6.68 -5.08
N LEU A 308 -27.31 -5.45 -5.23
CA LEU A 308 -28.08 -4.24 -4.91
C LEU A 308 -29.35 -4.13 -5.76
N ALA A 309 -29.30 -4.46 -7.05
CA ALA A 309 -30.48 -4.49 -7.91
C ALA A 309 -31.52 -5.54 -7.46
N ARG A 310 -31.06 -6.72 -7.01
CA ARG A 310 -31.94 -7.75 -6.47
C ARG A 310 -32.64 -7.25 -5.20
N LEU A 311 -31.88 -6.70 -4.26
CA LEU A 311 -32.42 -6.15 -3.01
C LEU A 311 -33.41 -5.00 -3.25
N GLU A 312 -33.11 -4.10 -4.20
CA GLU A 312 -34.01 -2.99 -4.55
C GLU A 312 -35.37 -3.51 -5.05
N ARG A 313 -35.36 -4.49 -5.96
CA ARG A 313 -36.59 -5.14 -6.47
C ARG A 313 -37.39 -5.84 -5.38
N GLU A 314 -36.71 -6.58 -4.52
CA GLU A 314 -37.35 -7.29 -3.40
C GLU A 314 -37.98 -6.33 -2.39
N SER A 315 -37.32 -5.19 -2.15
CA SER A 315 -37.84 -4.16 -1.24
C SER A 315 -39.14 -3.53 -1.76
N GLY A 316 -39.25 -3.33 -3.08
CA GLY A 316 -40.37 -2.64 -3.72
C GLY A 316 -40.56 -1.18 -3.28
N ILE A 317 -39.58 -0.58 -2.61
CA ILE A 317 -39.69 0.78 -2.03
C ILE A 317 -39.66 1.83 -3.15
N VAL A 318 -38.78 1.67 -4.14
CA VAL A 318 -38.64 2.60 -5.26
C VAL A 318 -39.33 2.02 -6.50
N PRO A 319 -40.32 2.72 -7.10
CA PRO A 319 -40.87 2.34 -8.39
C PRO A 319 -39.80 2.37 -9.48
N ILE A 320 -39.66 1.27 -10.22
CA ILE A 320 -38.69 1.13 -11.32
C ILE A 320 -39.44 1.26 -12.65
N ASP A 321 -39.36 2.43 -13.28
CA ASP A 321 -40.01 2.75 -14.56
C ASP A 321 -39.15 3.70 -15.42
N GLU A 322 -39.74 4.26 -16.48
CA GLU A 322 -39.08 5.15 -17.46
C GLU A 322 -38.55 6.48 -16.90
N ASP A 323 -38.99 6.87 -15.71
CA ASP A 323 -38.49 8.05 -15.00
C ASP A 323 -37.42 7.73 -13.95
N THR A 324 -37.11 6.45 -13.76
CA THR A 324 -36.06 6.01 -12.84
C THR A 324 -34.71 5.92 -13.56
N ILE A 325 -33.67 6.45 -12.93
CA ILE A 325 -32.27 6.37 -13.36
C ILE A 325 -31.39 5.94 -12.19
N VAL A 326 -30.22 5.40 -12.48
CA VAL A 326 -29.17 5.16 -11.47
C VAL A 326 -28.05 6.17 -11.67
N VAL A 327 -27.63 6.82 -10.58
CA VAL A 327 -26.52 7.79 -10.59
C VAL A 327 -25.40 7.32 -9.65
N PRO A 328 -24.19 6.98 -10.16
CA PRO A 328 -23.07 6.67 -9.29
C PRO A 328 -22.55 7.92 -8.57
N VAL A 329 -22.14 7.74 -7.32
CA VAL A 329 -21.24 8.68 -6.63
C VAL A 329 -19.80 8.40 -7.08
N PRO A 330 -19.14 9.29 -7.83
CA PRO A 330 -17.83 9.03 -8.40
C PRO A 330 -16.72 8.98 -7.35
N ASP A 331 -15.65 8.21 -7.55
CA ASP A 331 -15.38 7.35 -8.72
C ASP A 331 -15.65 5.87 -8.44
N THR A 332 -15.60 5.44 -7.17
CA THR A 332 -15.63 4.02 -6.77
C THR A 332 -16.90 3.29 -7.16
N SER A 333 -18.07 3.94 -7.03
CA SER A 333 -19.36 3.26 -7.20
C SER A 333 -19.74 2.99 -8.65
N LYS A 334 -18.98 3.49 -9.64
CA LYS A 334 -19.31 3.36 -11.06
C LYS A 334 -19.59 1.92 -11.49
N ALA A 335 -18.69 0.99 -11.17
CA ALA A 335 -18.85 -0.43 -11.52
C ALA A 335 -20.11 -1.08 -10.92
N ALA A 336 -20.45 -0.72 -9.67
CA ALA A 336 -21.64 -1.24 -9.00
C ALA A 336 -22.93 -0.59 -9.56
N ALA A 337 -22.91 0.72 -9.78
CA ALA A 337 -24.04 1.46 -10.35
C ALA A 337 -24.38 1.00 -11.77
N ASP A 338 -23.36 0.80 -12.62
CA ASP A 338 -23.54 0.32 -13.99
C ASP A 338 -24.20 -1.07 -13.99
N ALA A 339 -23.72 -1.98 -13.13
CA ALA A 339 -24.29 -3.31 -12.99
C ALA A 339 -25.72 -3.28 -12.42
N MET A 340 -25.96 -2.46 -11.40
CA MET A 340 -27.28 -2.29 -10.79
C MET A 340 -28.30 -1.76 -11.81
N ALA A 341 -27.94 -0.71 -12.55
CA ALA A 341 -28.77 -0.12 -13.60
C ALA A 341 -29.13 -1.14 -14.68
N PHE A 342 -28.11 -1.88 -15.14
CA PHE A 342 -28.28 -2.95 -16.13
C PHE A 342 -29.26 -4.02 -15.65
N LYS A 343 -29.11 -4.50 -14.40
CA LYS A 343 -30.01 -5.51 -13.85
C LYS A 343 -31.41 -4.99 -13.63
N LEU A 344 -31.57 -3.74 -13.20
CA LEU A 344 -32.87 -3.11 -13.01
C LEU A 344 -33.59 -2.80 -14.33
N GLY A 345 -32.85 -2.65 -15.44
CA GLY A 345 -33.41 -2.29 -16.74
C GLY A 345 -33.61 -0.79 -16.92
N VAL A 346 -32.84 0.04 -16.18
CA VAL A 346 -32.93 1.50 -16.21
C VAL A 346 -31.61 2.14 -16.63
N PRO A 347 -31.62 3.40 -17.11
CA PRO A 347 -30.38 4.07 -17.52
C PRO A 347 -29.44 4.38 -16.35
N CYS A 348 -28.15 4.04 -16.48
CA CYS A 348 -27.09 4.64 -15.66
C CYS A 348 -26.68 6.00 -16.26
N ARG A 349 -26.58 7.04 -15.43
CA ARG A 349 -26.23 8.40 -15.88
C ARG A 349 -25.27 9.06 -14.89
N GLU A 350 -24.32 9.83 -15.41
CA GLU A 350 -23.51 10.71 -14.57
C GLU A 350 -24.36 11.91 -14.11
N GLY A 351 -24.94 11.82 -12.92
CA GLY A 351 -25.62 12.94 -12.25
C GLY A 351 -24.70 13.75 -11.32
N LEU A 352 -23.53 13.21 -10.99
CA LEU A 352 -22.51 13.85 -10.15
C LEU A 352 -21.16 13.80 -10.85
N ILE A 353 -20.49 14.94 -10.96
CA ILE A 353 -19.11 15.03 -11.46
C ILE A 353 -18.17 15.33 -10.30
N ARG A 354 -17.14 14.51 -10.13
CA ARG A 354 -16.09 14.78 -9.14
C ARG A 354 -15.18 15.90 -9.62
N ASN A 355 -14.91 16.88 -8.76
CA ASN A 355 -13.85 17.85 -9.00
C ASN A 355 -12.49 17.16 -8.86
N ARG A 356 -11.74 17.10 -9.97
CA ARG A 356 -10.42 16.42 -10.02
C ARG A 356 -9.28 17.29 -9.50
N TYR A 357 -9.51 18.59 -9.33
CA TYR A 357 -8.50 19.57 -8.91
C TYR A 357 -8.57 19.86 -7.41
N THR A 358 -9.63 19.41 -6.74
CA THR A 358 -9.68 19.42 -5.28
C THR A 358 -8.82 18.29 -4.75
N GLY A 359 -7.79 18.64 -3.97
CA GLY A 359 -7.12 17.68 -3.10
C GLY A 359 -8.10 17.05 -2.11
N ARG A 360 -7.65 16.08 -1.29
CA ARG A 360 -8.50 15.55 -0.23
C ARG A 360 -8.71 16.66 0.82
N THR A 361 -9.90 17.25 0.84
CA THR A 361 -10.34 18.12 1.93
C THR A 361 -10.54 17.25 3.17
N PHE A 362 -9.73 17.46 4.21
CA PHE A 362 -9.96 16.87 5.52
C PHE A 362 -11.20 17.52 6.14
N ILE A 363 -12.12 16.71 6.65
CA ILE A 363 -13.42 17.18 7.16
C ILE A 363 -13.22 17.72 8.58
N GLU A 364 -13.11 19.04 8.74
CA GLU A 364 -13.17 19.71 10.03
C GLU A 364 -14.63 20.15 10.32
N GLY A 365 -15.29 19.51 11.29
CA GLY A 365 -16.59 19.94 11.83
C GLY A 365 -17.87 19.44 11.13
N SER A 366 -19.00 19.42 11.87
CA SER A 366 -20.30 18.94 11.39
C SER A 366 -21.01 19.94 10.45
N ASP A 367 -20.82 21.24 10.63
CA ASP A 367 -21.40 22.29 9.79
C ASP A 367 -20.70 22.45 8.42
N SER A 368 -19.51 21.84 8.24
CA SER A 368 -18.72 21.93 7.01
C SER A 368 -18.99 20.81 5.99
N ARG A 369 -19.71 19.75 6.37
CA ARG A 369 -19.88 18.55 5.51
C ARG A 369 -20.61 18.82 4.21
N GLN A 370 -21.67 19.63 4.25
CA GLN A 370 -22.42 19.99 3.03
C GLN A 370 -21.56 20.84 2.09
N GLN A 371 -20.77 21.76 2.64
CA GLN A 371 -19.88 22.62 1.85
C GLN A 371 -18.73 21.80 1.25
N ALA A 372 -18.14 20.88 2.02
CA ALA A 372 -17.14 19.94 1.54
C ALA A 372 -17.68 19.05 0.40
N ALA A 373 -18.92 18.57 0.51
CA ALA A 373 -19.57 17.80 -0.55
C ALA A 373 -19.76 18.63 -1.84
N LYS A 374 -20.17 19.91 -1.73
CA LYS A 374 -20.32 20.83 -2.87
C LYS A 374 -18.99 21.17 -3.55
N ILE A 375 -17.90 21.22 -2.78
CA ILE A 375 -16.54 21.41 -3.32
C ILE A 375 -16.11 20.17 -4.10
N LYS A 376 -16.40 18.98 -3.56
CA LYS A 376 -15.96 17.69 -4.11
C LYS A 376 -16.77 17.25 -5.32
N TYR A 377 -18.07 17.53 -5.35
CA TYR A 377 -18.98 17.06 -6.40
C TYR A 377 -19.82 18.20 -6.97
N THR A 378 -19.92 18.23 -8.29
CA THR A 378 -20.81 19.13 -9.04
C THR A 378 -22.02 18.34 -9.53
N PRO A 379 -23.24 18.64 -9.03
CA PRO A 379 -24.46 18.02 -9.52
C PRO A 379 -24.84 18.49 -10.93
N LEU A 380 -25.16 17.56 -11.81
CA LEU A 380 -25.66 17.84 -13.16
C LEU A 380 -27.19 17.87 -13.14
N ARG A 381 -27.75 19.04 -12.83
CA ARG A 381 -29.21 19.22 -12.69
C ARG A 381 -29.98 18.80 -13.95
N GLN A 382 -29.46 19.09 -15.13
CA GLN A 382 -30.08 18.75 -16.41
C GLN A 382 -30.26 17.23 -16.61
N VAL A 383 -29.45 16.41 -15.94
CA VAL A 383 -29.54 14.95 -15.99
C VAL A 383 -30.56 14.41 -14.99
N MET A 384 -30.66 15.02 -13.81
CA MET A 384 -31.46 14.51 -12.69
C MET A 384 -32.85 15.16 -12.56
N GLN A 385 -33.07 16.31 -13.20
CA GLN A 385 -34.33 17.05 -13.08
C GLN A 385 -35.49 16.24 -13.69
N GLY A 386 -36.56 16.06 -12.90
CA GLY A 386 -37.74 15.29 -13.32
C GLY A 386 -37.54 13.77 -13.32
N LYS A 387 -36.40 13.28 -12.84
CA LYS A 387 -36.12 11.85 -12.70
C LYS A 387 -36.15 11.41 -11.24
N ARG A 388 -36.49 10.13 -11.02
CA ARG A 388 -36.23 9.41 -9.77
C ARG A 388 -34.80 8.90 -9.82
N VAL A 389 -33.97 9.33 -8.86
CA VAL A 389 -32.53 9.04 -8.76
C VAL A 389 -32.26 8.03 -7.67
#